data_AF-A0A661R0F0-F1
#
_entry.id   AF-A0A661R0F0-F1
#
_cell.length_a   1.000
_cell.length_b   1.000
_cell.length_c   1.000
_cell.angle_alpha   90.00
_cell.angle_beta   90.00
_cell.angle_gamma   90.00
#
_symmetry.space_group_name_H-M   'P 1'
#
loop_
_entity.id
_entity.type
_entity.pdbx_description
1 polymer ?
#
loop_
_entity_poly.entity_id
_entity_poly.type
_entity_poly.pdbx_seq_one_letter_code
_entity_poly.pdbx_strand_id
1 'polypeptide(L)'
;NGSGIEPYSWNVEGGKPGSSSEKNGTKGGEGTLYEEEIDYYESFITHHPSGYFVSKVHDTKMKETCYGRMSWNATVAEGQKITMKVRTSLFPDAEGNATPWEKCVAVSNGENISSLPSVINALPYIQYRAELETDDPATTPVLHWVKIEYYYSEPPIIVANSSGRIKFKSSYIYYPNQEIVYEHGAVIQSQRDGAVMLLPYNRYCLPGVNITKENQTVVEISMTDLAGRNFSYAGSTTISVKNSFNNSALLSEKDNVLPNLTLTLSTEYPALWERRFKRVLNESDINTSLYKIDSTPSAVKVDFYGRRKGVKLRLEKTTIDVSI
;
A
#
# COMPACT_ATOMS: atom_id res chain seq x y z
N ASN A 1 34.53 42.32 -8.43
CA ASN A 1 34.27 43.72 -8.03
C ASN A 1 33.32 43.75 -6.85
N GLY A 2 33.84 44.08 -5.67
CA GLY A 2 33.09 44.17 -4.41
C GLY A 2 33.93 43.68 -3.23
N SER A 3 34.96 44.45 -2.87
CA SER A 3 35.88 44.24 -1.75
C SER A 3 35.46 44.99 -0.48
N GLY A 4 35.79 44.41 0.68
CA GLY A 4 35.74 45.04 2.03
C GLY A 4 34.67 44.40 2.90
N ILE A 5 34.91 43.97 4.15
CA ILE A 5 35.72 44.61 5.21
C ILE A 5 36.28 43.52 6.13
N GLU A 6 37.58 43.60 6.43
CA GLU A 6 38.23 42.88 7.52
C GLU A 6 38.09 43.63 8.85
N PRO A 7 38.04 42.94 9.99
CA PRO A 7 38.51 43.49 11.25
C PRO A 7 39.84 42.83 11.64
N TYR A 8 40.97 43.48 11.31
CA TYR A 8 42.23 43.23 12.00
C TYR A 8 42.12 43.72 13.44
N SER A 9 42.17 42.82 14.43
CA SER A 9 42.35 43.21 15.84
C SER A 9 43.84 43.19 16.20
N TRP A 10 44.39 44.37 16.49
CA TRP A 10 45.77 44.55 16.95
C TRP A 10 45.81 44.47 18.47
N ASN A 11 46.34 43.38 19.04
CA ASN A 11 46.69 43.35 20.46
C ASN A 11 48.20 43.59 20.60
N VAL A 12 48.56 44.79 21.05
CA VAL A 12 49.93 45.10 21.49
C VAL A 12 49.95 44.90 23.00
N GLU A 13 50.53 43.79 23.48
CA GLU A 13 50.92 43.73 24.89
C GLU A 13 52.13 44.66 25.11
N GLY A 14 51.92 45.70 25.92
CA GLY A 14 52.97 46.64 26.29
C GLY A 14 54.12 45.94 27.00
N GLY A 15 55.33 46.15 26.48
CA GLY A 15 56.57 45.64 27.10
C GLY A 15 56.72 46.11 28.54
N LYS A 16 57.12 45.20 29.44
CA LYS A 16 57.46 45.53 30.83
C LYS A 16 58.73 46.39 30.87
N PRO A 17 58.77 47.49 31.65
CA PRO A 17 60.00 48.28 31.82
C PRO A 17 61.04 47.48 32.63
N GLY A 18 62.30 47.58 32.22
CA GLY A 18 63.44 47.00 32.93
C GLY A 18 63.68 47.67 34.30
N SER A 19 64.07 46.88 35.30
CA SER A 19 64.51 47.42 36.59
C SER A 19 65.90 48.07 36.45
N SER A 20 66.07 49.21 37.13
CA SER A 20 67.22 50.09 37.01
C SER A 20 68.42 49.63 37.84
N SER A 21 69.59 49.56 37.22
CA SER A 21 70.83 50.06 37.81
C SER A 21 71.80 50.49 36.71
N GLU A 22 71.98 51.80 36.61
CA GLU A 22 73.08 52.52 35.93
C GLU A 22 73.06 52.63 34.38
N LYS A 23 72.78 53.88 33.95
CA LYS A 23 73.19 54.62 32.74
C LYS A 23 73.18 53.89 31.38
N ASN A 24 72.22 54.34 30.56
CA ASN A 24 71.93 54.03 29.16
C ASN A 24 71.10 52.74 28.97
N GLY A 25 69.77 52.89 28.98
CA GLY A 25 68.84 51.82 28.59
C GLY A 25 69.13 51.36 27.16
N THR A 26 69.27 50.04 27.00
CA THR A 26 69.46 49.41 25.70
C THR A 26 68.17 49.49 24.87
N LYS A 27 68.32 49.56 23.55
CA LYS A 27 67.21 49.44 22.60
C LYS A 27 66.50 48.11 22.88
N GLY A 28 65.18 48.13 23.08
CA GLY A 28 64.39 46.91 23.21
C GLY A 28 64.62 46.01 21.99
N GLY A 29 64.70 44.69 22.21
CA GLY A 29 64.82 43.72 21.12
C GLY A 29 63.62 43.79 20.18
N GLU A 30 63.80 43.39 18.92
CA GLU A 30 62.67 43.22 17.99
C GLU A 30 61.68 42.21 18.56
N GLY A 31 60.39 42.58 18.60
CA GLY A 31 59.34 41.66 19.02
C GLY A 31 59.17 40.55 18.00
N THR A 32 59.07 39.31 18.46
CA THR A 32 58.72 38.18 17.60
C THR A 32 57.23 38.25 17.28
N LEU A 33 56.89 38.28 15.99
CA LEU A 33 55.53 38.23 15.51
C LEU A 33 55.05 36.78 15.58
N TYR A 34 54.05 36.50 16.41
CA TYR A 34 53.35 35.22 16.40
C TYR A 34 52.10 35.40 15.52
N GLU A 35 52.18 34.98 14.26
CA GLU A 35 50.99 34.70 13.46
C GLU A 35 50.43 33.36 13.94
N GLU A 36 49.36 33.40 14.72
CA GLU A 36 48.53 32.23 14.96
C GLU A 36 47.40 32.26 13.92
N GLU A 37 47.56 31.48 12.85
CA GLU A 37 46.50 31.20 11.89
C GLU A 37 45.47 30.31 12.58
N ILE A 38 44.44 30.92 13.16
CA ILE A 38 43.28 30.19 13.66
C ILE A 38 42.42 29.86 12.45
N ASP A 39 42.58 28.65 11.90
CA ASP A 39 41.66 28.09 10.92
C ASP A 39 40.25 28.00 11.54
N TYR A 40 39.40 28.96 11.20
CA TYR A 40 37.98 28.93 11.56
C TYR A 40 37.27 27.94 10.63
N TYR A 41 37.26 26.66 10.98
CA TYR A 41 36.37 25.70 10.35
C TYR A 41 34.94 26.00 10.83
N GLU A 42 34.18 26.82 10.08
CA GLU A 42 32.73 26.74 10.17
C GLU A 42 32.34 25.30 9.82
N SER A 43 31.87 24.56 10.82
CA SER A 43 31.28 23.25 10.58
C SER A 43 29.97 23.46 9.82
N PHE A 44 30.02 23.56 8.50
CA PHE A 44 28.84 23.42 7.68
C PHE A 44 28.33 21.99 7.91
N ILE A 45 27.23 21.85 8.64
CA ILE A 45 26.49 20.59 8.64
C ILE A 45 25.98 20.42 7.21
N THR A 46 26.67 19.58 6.44
CA THR A 46 26.26 19.23 5.09
C THR A 46 25.23 18.12 5.18
N HIS A 47 23.99 18.44 4.84
CA HIS A 47 22.93 17.46 4.70
C HIS A 47 23.14 16.65 3.42
N HIS A 48 22.83 15.35 3.48
CA HIS A 48 22.77 14.53 2.28
C HIS A 48 21.61 15.00 1.38
N PRO A 49 21.78 15.02 0.04
CA PRO A 49 20.73 15.43 -0.89
C PRO A 49 19.44 14.61 -0.78
N SER A 50 19.54 13.37 -0.27
CA SER A 50 18.39 12.53 0.01
C SER A 50 18.64 11.63 1.21
N GLY A 51 17.60 11.36 1.98
CA GLY A 51 17.61 10.41 3.09
C GLY A 51 16.21 9.92 3.42
N TYR A 52 16.11 8.98 4.34
CA TYR A 52 14.81 8.55 4.82
C TYR A 52 14.82 8.22 6.30
N PHE A 53 13.67 8.42 6.93
CA PHE A 53 13.36 8.01 8.29
C PHE A 53 12.24 6.97 8.26
N VAL A 54 12.44 5.85 8.96
CA VAL A 54 11.39 4.85 9.18
C VAL A 54 10.96 4.92 10.64
N SER A 55 9.66 5.07 10.87
CA SER A 55 9.12 5.09 12.22
C SER A 55 9.30 3.75 12.91
N LYS A 56 9.26 3.74 14.25
CA LYS A 56 9.00 2.48 14.96
C LYS A 56 7.65 1.92 14.52
N VAL A 57 7.53 0.60 14.52
CA VAL A 57 6.24 -0.06 14.31
C VAL A 57 5.32 0.27 15.48
N HIS A 58 4.14 0.81 15.20
CA HIS A 58 3.13 1.10 16.20
C HIS A 58 2.13 -0.06 16.28
N ASP A 59 1.90 -0.55 17.48
CA ASP A 59 0.90 -1.56 17.79
C ASP A 59 -0.36 -0.87 18.31
N THR A 60 -1.45 -0.97 17.55
CA THR A 60 -2.75 -0.38 17.87
C THR A 60 -3.44 -1.08 19.05
N LYS A 61 -2.88 -2.20 19.53
CA LYS A 61 -3.39 -3.04 20.63
C LYS A 61 -4.76 -3.67 20.36
N MET A 62 -5.26 -3.57 19.13
CA MET A 62 -6.57 -4.06 18.70
C MET A 62 -6.39 -4.98 17.49
N LYS A 63 -7.11 -6.10 17.46
CA LYS A 63 -6.94 -7.15 16.42
C LYS A 63 -7.73 -6.89 15.13
N GLU A 64 -8.49 -5.81 15.07
CA GLU A 64 -9.44 -5.47 13.98
C GLU A 64 -9.42 -3.96 13.72
N THR A 65 -8.24 -3.43 13.46
CA THR A 65 -8.04 -1.99 13.31
C THR A 65 -8.36 -1.53 11.89
N CYS A 66 -9.18 -0.48 11.79
CA CYS A 66 -9.39 0.27 10.57
C CYS A 66 -8.61 1.59 10.64
N TYR A 67 -8.03 1.99 9.51
CA TYR A 67 -7.24 3.21 9.42
C TYR A 67 -8.03 4.32 8.75
N GLY A 68 -7.73 5.56 9.11
CA GLY A 68 -8.38 6.77 8.62
C GLY A 68 -7.37 7.69 7.95
N ARG A 69 -7.40 8.97 8.32
CA ARG A 69 -6.52 9.97 7.71
C ARG A 69 -5.10 9.89 8.25
N MET A 70 -4.11 10.04 7.37
CA MET A 70 -2.74 10.34 7.74
C MET A 70 -2.46 11.80 7.46
N SER A 71 -1.93 12.51 8.45
CA SER A 71 -1.54 13.92 8.33
C SER A 71 -0.21 14.17 9.01
N TRP A 72 0.49 15.21 8.60
CA TRP A 72 1.76 15.62 9.21
C TRP A 72 1.95 17.12 9.13
N ASN A 73 2.87 17.62 9.94
CA ASN A 73 3.38 18.98 9.84
C ASN A 73 4.87 18.92 9.56
N ALA A 74 5.29 19.73 8.59
CA ALA A 74 6.68 19.84 8.19
C ALA A 74 7.01 21.26 7.73
N THR A 75 8.27 21.63 7.86
CA THR A 75 8.86 22.80 7.21
C THR A 75 9.59 22.32 5.97
N VAL A 76 9.13 22.77 4.80
CA VAL A 76 9.72 22.43 3.49
C VAL A 76 9.93 23.75 2.75
N ALA A 77 11.20 24.12 2.54
CA ALA A 77 11.58 25.29 1.77
C ALA A 77 11.60 24.98 0.26
N GLU A 78 11.88 26.00 -0.56
CA GLU A 78 12.12 25.81 -1.99
C GLU A 78 13.32 24.89 -2.22
N GLY A 79 13.24 24.00 -3.22
CA GLY A 79 14.27 22.98 -3.48
C GLY A 79 14.29 21.81 -2.49
N GLN A 80 13.31 21.73 -1.57
CA GLN A 80 13.15 20.62 -0.64
C GLN A 80 11.87 19.83 -0.90
N LYS A 81 11.86 18.56 -0.48
CA LYS A 81 10.69 17.69 -0.63
C LYS A 81 10.60 16.67 0.50
N ILE A 82 9.38 16.40 0.93
CA ILE A 82 9.05 15.26 1.80
C ILE A 82 8.04 14.37 1.08
N THR A 83 8.35 13.09 0.98
CA THR A 83 7.44 12.05 0.51
C THR A 83 7.10 11.12 1.69
N MET A 84 5.82 11.02 2.03
CA MET A 84 5.35 10.12 3.09
C MET A 84 4.83 8.83 2.48
N LYS A 85 5.19 7.69 3.07
CA LYS A 85 4.68 6.36 2.73
C LYS A 85 4.21 5.68 4.01
N VAL A 86 3.24 4.79 3.91
CA VAL A 86 2.68 4.06 5.05
C VAL A 86 2.39 2.62 4.68
N ARG A 87 2.54 1.72 5.63
CA ARG A 87 2.20 0.31 5.49
C ARG A 87 1.71 -0.30 6.78
N THR A 88 0.94 -1.37 6.66
CA THR A 88 0.44 -2.16 7.79
C THR A 88 1.02 -3.57 7.80
N SER A 89 1.03 -4.23 8.96
CA SER A 89 1.48 -5.61 9.08
C SER A 89 0.67 -6.40 10.11
N LEU A 90 0.67 -7.73 9.93
CA LEU A 90 0.18 -8.68 10.92
C LEU A 90 1.18 -8.90 12.08
N PHE A 91 2.47 -8.64 11.85
CA PHE A 91 3.54 -8.94 12.80
C PHE A 91 4.28 -7.68 13.26
N PRO A 92 4.84 -7.67 14.48
CA PRO A 92 5.45 -6.48 15.09
C PRO A 92 6.76 -6.02 14.43
N ASP A 93 7.43 -6.90 13.67
CA ASP A 93 8.66 -6.59 12.93
C ASP A 93 8.38 -5.92 11.58
N ALA A 94 7.20 -6.14 10.98
CA ALA A 94 6.76 -5.67 9.66
C ALA A 94 7.66 -6.10 8.47
N GLU A 95 8.83 -6.70 8.73
CA GLU A 95 9.74 -7.22 7.72
C GLU A 95 9.20 -8.51 7.10
N GLY A 96 9.17 -8.58 5.76
CA GLY A 96 8.70 -9.75 5.01
C GLY A 96 7.18 -10.03 5.08
N ASN A 97 6.43 -9.27 5.90
CA ASN A 97 4.99 -9.44 6.12
C ASN A 97 4.18 -8.15 5.94
N ALA A 98 4.85 -7.10 5.46
CA ALA A 98 4.24 -5.85 5.03
C ALA A 98 4.71 -5.53 3.62
N THR A 99 3.96 -4.67 2.93
CA THR A 99 4.37 -4.16 1.63
C THR A 99 5.77 -3.51 1.69
N PRO A 100 6.72 -3.88 0.80
CA PRO A 100 8.01 -3.20 0.68
C PRO A 100 7.84 -1.70 0.41
N TRP A 101 8.75 -0.87 0.93
CA TRP A 101 8.62 0.60 0.81
C TRP A 101 8.64 1.09 -0.64
N GLU A 102 9.31 0.35 -1.52
CA GLU A 102 9.43 0.62 -2.95
C GLU A 102 8.09 0.40 -3.68
N LYS A 103 7.20 -0.41 -3.10
CA LYS A 103 5.83 -0.64 -3.59
C LYS A 103 4.77 0.20 -2.85
N CYS A 104 5.15 0.88 -1.77
CA CYS A 104 4.24 1.76 -1.06
C CYS A 104 4.07 3.07 -1.85
N VAL A 105 2.83 3.41 -2.18
CA VAL A 105 2.49 4.67 -2.83
C VAL A 105 2.68 5.84 -1.88
N ALA A 106 3.04 7.01 -2.45
CA ALA A 106 3.13 8.24 -1.69
C ALA A 106 1.74 8.65 -1.18
N VAL A 107 1.70 9.10 0.07
CA VAL A 107 0.50 9.60 0.74
C VAL A 107 0.46 11.12 0.58
N SER A 108 -0.72 11.68 0.38
CA SER A 108 -0.97 13.13 0.42
C SER A 108 -1.35 13.58 1.83
N ASN A 109 -0.98 14.81 2.22
CA ASN A 109 -1.23 15.27 3.59
C ASN A 109 -2.74 15.39 3.87
N GLY A 110 -3.23 14.62 4.85
CA GLY A 110 -4.64 14.53 5.20
C GLY A 110 -5.44 13.53 4.37
N GLU A 111 -4.81 12.72 3.54
CA GLU A 111 -5.44 11.65 2.76
C GLU A 111 -5.92 10.51 3.65
N ASN A 112 -7.04 9.88 3.28
CA ASN A 112 -7.48 8.64 3.90
C ASN A 112 -6.63 7.47 3.39
N ILE A 113 -5.88 6.84 4.28
CA ILE A 113 -4.94 5.77 3.91
C ILE A 113 -5.60 4.40 3.78
N SER A 114 -6.89 4.26 4.14
CA SER A 114 -7.62 2.99 4.15
C SER A 114 -7.77 2.32 2.78
N SER A 115 -7.56 3.07 1.70
CA SER A 115 -7.66 2.59 0.31
C SER A 115 -6.30 2.35 -0.35
N LEU A 116 -5.19 2.58 0.37
CA LEU A 116 -3.86 2.40 -0.19
C LEU A 116 -3.49 0.90 -0.24
N PRO A 117 -2.86 0.41 -1.32
CA PRO A 117 -2.48 -1.00 -1.45
C PRO A 117 -1.58 -1.54 -0.33
N SER A 118 -0.81 -0.65 0.31
CA SER A 118 0.09 -0.99 1.41
C SER A 118 -0.57 -0.99 2.79
N VAL A 119 -1.83 -0.55 2.87
CA VAL A 119 -2.60 -0.41 4.12
C VAL A 119 -3.82 -1.33 4.05
N ILE A 120 -3.82 -2.32 4.92
CA ILE A 120 -4.88 -3.30 5.02
C ILE A 120 -5.56 -3.12 6.37
N ASN A 121 -6.85 -2.76 6.31
CA ASN A 121 -7.70 -2.81 7.49
C ASN A 121 -7.73 -4.24 8.05
N ALA A 122 -7.95 -4.37 9.35
CA ALA A 122 -7.79 -5.58 10.17
C ALA A 122 -6.34 -5.91 10.59
N LEU A 123 -5.33 -5.14 10.17
CA LEU A 123 -3.95 -5.37 10.61
C LEU A 123 -3.59 -4.49 11.82
N PRO A 124 -3.04 -5.07 12.90
CA PRO A 124 -2.83 -4.37 14.17
C PRO A 124 -1.59 -3.45 14.19
N TYR A 125 -0.62 -3.68 13.31
CA TYR A 125 0.64 -2.93 13.27
C TYR A 125 0.68 -1.97 12.09
N ILE A 126 1.19 -0.77 12.32
CA ILE A 126 1.37 0.28 11.30
C ILE A 126 2.73 0.95 11.41
N GLN A 127 3.30 1.33 10.27
CA GLN A 127 4.59 1.99 10.16
C GLN A 127 4.55 3.00 9.02
N TYR A 128 5.25 4.13 9.17
CA TYR A 128 5.44 5.09 8.10
C TYR A 128 6.93 5.30 7.79
N ARG A 129 7.20 5.75 6.56
CA ARG A 129 8.51 6.20 6.09
C ARG A 129 8.38 7.62 5.56
N ALA A 130 9.27 8.50 5.99
CA ALA A 130 9.46 9.82 5.42
C ALA A 130 10.73 9.80 4.58
N GLU A 131 10.62 10.13 3.30
CA GLU A 131 11.75 10.35 2.40
C GLU A 131 11.96 11.86 2.29
N LEU A 132 13.17 12.33 2.58
CA LEU A 132 13.53 13.75 2.65
C LEU A 132 14.55 14.03 1.55
N GLU A 133 14.33 15.08 0.77
CA GLU A 133 15.20 15.50 -0.33
C GLU A 133 15.51 17.01 -0.20
N THR A 134 16.73 17.41 -0.56
CA THR A 134 17.20 18.80 -0.63
C THR A 134 18.20 18.98 -1.77
N ASP A 135 18.06 20.05 -2.55
CA ASP A 135 19.04 20.45 -3.57
C ASP A 135 20.17 21.32 -3.00
N ASP A 136 19.99 21.85 -1.78
CA ASP A 136 20.98 22.64 -1.06
C ASP A 136 21.44 21.90 0.20
N PRO A 137 22.71 21.43 0.29
CA PRO A 137 23.21 20.71 1.46
C PRO A 137 23.27 21.57 2.73
N ALA A 138 23.13 22.90 2.66
CA ALA A 138 23.06 23.76 3.84
C ALA A 138 21.69 23.74 4.53
N THR A 139 20.66 23.18 3.88
CA THR A 139 19.30 23.10 4.44
C THR A 139 18.69 21.73 4.22
N THR A 140 17.73 21.33 5.05
CA THR A 140 17.00 20.07 4.88
C THR A 140 15.56 20.25 5.36
N PRO A 141 14.57 19.57 4.77
CA PRO A 141 13.21 19.66 5.27
C PRO A 141 13.10 19.05 6.66
N VAL A 142 12.21 19.62 7.49
CA VAL A 142 12.02 19.20 8.88
C VAL A 142 10.62 18.63 9.05
N LEU A 143 10.52 17.36 9.44
CA LEU A 143 9.27 16.71 9.80
C LEU A 143 9.02 16.87 11.32
N HIS A 144 7.99 17.64 11.70
CA HIS A 144 7.71 17.96 13.10
C HIS A 144 6.90 16.86 13.79
N TRP A 145 5.82 16.41 13.13
CA TRP A 145 4.96 15.34 13.66
C TRP A 145 4.21 14.62 12.55
N VAL A 146 3.79 13.39 12.84
CA VAL A 146 2.91 12.58 12.01
C VAL A 146 1.75 12.09 12.88
N LYS A 147 0.53 12.23 12.38
CA LYS A 147 -0.70 11.77 13.01
C LYS A 147 -1.38 10.78 12.06
N ILE A 148 -1.69 9.59 12.56
CA ILE A 148 -2.47 8.58 11.86
C ILE A 148 -3.72 8.28 12.69
N GLU A 149 -4.88 8.41 12.07
CA GLU A 149 -6.15 8.07 12.69
C GLU A 149 -6.45 6.59 12.51
N TYR A 150 -6.97 5.96 13.56
CA TYR A 150 -7.43 4.58 13.52
C TYR A 150 -8.58 4.37 14.50
N TYR A 151 -9.39 3.35 14.23
CA TYR A 151 -10.55 2.98 15.05
C TYR A 151 -10.78 1.47 15.01
N TYR A 152 -11.60 0.99 15.93
CA TYR A 152 -12.00 -0.41 16.00
C TYR A 152 -13.28 -0.65 15.21
N SER A 153 -13.34 -1.75 14.46
CA SER A 153 -14.55 -2.24 13.81
C SER A 153 -14.84 -3.67 14.25
N GLU A 154 -16.11 -4.01 14.39
CA GLU A 154 -16.51 -5.40 14.59
C GLU A 154 -16.26 -6.21 13.31
N PRO A 155 -15.86 -7.48 13.43
CA PRO A 155 -15.67 -8.38 12.30
C PRO A 155 -17.03 -8.81 11.70
N PRO A 156 -17.09 -9.12 10.39
CA PRO A 156 -15.96 -9.17 9.46
C PRO A 156 -15.61 -7.78 8.89
N ILE A 157 -14.30 -7.48 8.85
CA ILE A 157 -13.79 -6.32 8.11
C ILE A 157 -13.79 -6.65 6.61
N ILE A 158 -14.53 -5.87 5.84
CA ILE A 158 -14.62 -6.04 4.38
C ILE A 158 -13.40 -5.38 3.74
N VAL A 159 -12.54 -6.18 3.10
CA VAL A 159 -11.37 -5.68 2.37
C VAL A 159 -11.78 -5.09 1.01
N ALA A 160 -12.68 -5.75 0.29
CA ALA A 160 -13.29 -5.23 -0.93
C ALA A 160 -14.59 -5.94 -1.28
N ASN A 161 -15.37 -5.32 -2.16
CA ASN A 161 -16.56 -5.89 -2.78
C ASN A 161 -16.59 -5.61 -4.29
N SER A 162 -17.29 -6.48 -5.02
CA SER A 162 -17.67 -6.29 -6.42
C SER A 162 -19.06 -6.83 -6.62
N SER A 163 -19.71 -6.35 -7.66
CA SER A 163 -21.10 -6.65 -7.96
C SER A 163 -21.34 -6.69 -9.46
N GLY A 164 -22.57 -7.09 -9.81
CA GLY A 164 -23.04 -7.09 -11.18
C GLY A 164 -23.10 -8.47 -11.82
N ARG A 165 -24.05 -8.60 -12.74
CA ARG A 165 -24.33 -9.82 -13.48
C ARG A 165 -24.98 -9.47 -14.80
N ILE A 166 -24.55 -10.11 -15.88
CA ILE A 166 -25.25 -10.04 -17.18
C ILE A 166 -25.92 -11.39 -17.39
N LYS A 167 -27.22 -11.41 -17.64
CA LYS A 167 -28.00 -12.63 -17.88
C LYS A 167 -28.76 -12.52 -19.19
N PHE A 168 -28.51 -13.46 -20.09
CA PHE A 168 -29.28 -13.70 -21.30
C PHE A 168 -30.11 -14.97 -21.12
N LYS A 169 -31.38 -14.91 -21.53
CA LYS A 169 -32.31 -16.05 -21.49
C LYS A 169 -33.00 -16.19 -22.83
N SER A 170 -32.89 -17.37 -23.45
CA SER A 170 -33.54 -17.68 -24.71
C SER A 170 -34.82 -18.45 -24.51
N SER A 171 -35.87 -18.03 -25.22
CA SER A 171 -37.13 -18.78 -25.39
C SER A 171 -37.17 -19.54 -26.71
N TYR A 172 -36.05 -19.64 -27.43
CA TYR A 172 -35.99 -20.29 -28.74
C TYR A 172 -36.25 -21.80 -28.63
N ILE A 173 -37.11 -22.33 -29.52
CA ILE A 173 -37.62 -23.70 -29.42
C ILE A 173 -36.53 -24.78 -29.53
N TYR A 174 -35.43 -24.51 -30.24
CA TYR A 174 -34.31 -25.44 -30.37
C TYR A 174 -33.28 -25.33 -29.23
N TYR A 175 -33.33 -24.24 -28.45
CA TYR A 175 -32.54 -24.05 -27.23
C TYR A 175 -33.44 -23.68 -26.05
N PRO A 176 -34.42 -24.54 -25.71
CA PRO A 176 -35.47 -24.16 -24.77
C PRO A 176 -34.85 -23.92 -23.39
N ASN A 177 -35.14 -22.74 -22.82
CA ASN A 177 -34.67 -22.30 -21.51
C ASN A 177 -33.14 -22.29 -21.37
N GLN A 178 -32.42 -22.00 -22.45
CA GLN A 178 -30.99 -21.75 -22.37
C GLN A 178 -30.74 -20.39 -21.71
N GLU A 179 -29.93 -20.37 -20.66
CA GLU A 179 -29.45 -19.16 -20.01
C GLU A 179 -27.93 -19.06 -20.12
N ILE A 180 -27.44 -17.86 -20.45
CA ILE A 180 -26.02 -17.52 -20.42
C ILE A 180 -25.85 -16.40 -19.41
N VAL A 181 -25.00 -16.62 -18.41
CA VAL A 181 -24.76 -15.71 -17.30
C VAL A 181 -23.28 -15.37 -17.24
N TYR A 182 -22.97 -14.07 -17.15
CA TYR A 182 -21.68 -13.60 -16.70
C TYR A 182 -21.79 -13.17 -15.22
N GLU A 183 -20.99 -13.79 -14.35
CA GLU A 183 -20.90 -13.48 -12.92
C GLU A 183 -19.51 -13.82 -12.38
N HIS A 184 -18.96 -13.01 -11.47
CA HIS A 184 -17.65 -13.24 -10.83
C HIS A 184 -16.51 -13.58 -11.81
N GLY A 185 -16.53 -12.99 -13.01
CA GLY A 185 -15.57 -13.27 -14.08
C GLY A 185 -15.82 -14.58 -14.86
N ALA A 186 -16.78 -15.41 -14.44
CA ALA A 186 -17.18 -16.61 -15.14
C ALA A 186 -18.18 -16.30 -16.25
N VAL A 187 -18.16 -17.10 -17.32
CA VAL A 187 -19.31 -17.27 -18.22
C VAL A 187 -19.89 -18.64 -17.98
N ILE A 188 -21.16 -18.70 -17.57
CA ILE A 188 -21.91 -19.90 -17.23
C ILE A 188 -23.04 -20.07 -18.23
N GLN A 189 -23.13 -21.25 -18.83
CA GLN A 189 -24.29 -21.65 -19.62
C GLN A 189 -25.10 -22.67 -18.82
N SER A 190 -26.41 -22.51 -18.81
CA SER A 190 -27.32 -23.48 -18.19
C SER A 190 -28.51 -23.78 -19.09
N GLN A 191 -29.03 -25.00 -18.96
CA GLN A 191 -30.24 -25.49 -19.63
C GLN A 191 -30.88 -26.55 -18.73
N ARG A 192 -32.20 -26.76 -18.82
CA ARG A 192 -33.04 -27.76 -18.09
C ARG A 192 -32.37 -28.62 -17.01
N ASP A 193 -31.39 -29.46 -17.36
CA ASP A 193 -30.78 -30.48 -16.50
C ASP A 193 -29.41 -30.09 -15.88
N GLY A 194 -28.90 -28.88 -16.10
CA GLY A 194 -27.66 -28.46 -15.47
C GLY A 194 -27.02 -27.15 -15.96
N ALA A 195 -25.88 -26.83 -15.35
CA ALA A 195 -25.07 -25.66 -15.67
C ALA A 195 -23.60 -26.03 -15.85
N VAL A 196 -22.93 -25.35 -16.78
CA VAL A 196 -21.51 -25.50 -17.09
C VAL A 196 -20.84 -24.13 -17.17
N MET A 197 -19.63 -24.03 -16.62
CA MET A 197 -18.77 -22.85 -16.76
C MET A 197 -18.01 -22.95 -18.09
N LEU A 198 -18.36 -22.09 -19.06
CA LEU A 198 -17.73 -21.97 -20.37
C LEU A 198 -16.37 -21.28 -20.29
N LEU A 199 -16.28 -20.22 -19.47
CA LEU A 199 -15.05 -19.48 -19.23
C LEU A 199 -14.80 -19.32 -17.72
N PRO A 200 -13.57 -19.61 -17.23
CA PRO A 200 -12.45 -20.16 -17.98
C PRO A 200 -12.70 -21.63 -18.40
N TYR A 201 -12.29 -21.95 -19.63
CA TYR A 201 -12.44 -23.30 -20.19
C TYR A 201 -11.62 -24.34 -19.40
N ASN A 202 -10.42 -23.94 -18.95
CA ASN A 202 -9.58 -24.81 -18.13
C ASN A 202 -10.29 -25.12 -16.81
N ARG A 203 -10.55 -26.41 -16.56
CA ARG A 203 -11.27 -26.92 -15.39
C ARG A 203 -10.53 -26.75 -14.06
N TYR A 204 -9.22 -26.51 -14.13
CA TYR A 204 -8.30 -26.35 -13.01
C TYR A 204 -7.99 -24.89 -12.67
N CYS A 205 -8.69 -23.95 -13.31
CA CYS A 205 -8.59 -22.53 -13.00
C CYS A 205 -9.93 -21.99 -12.51
N LEU A 206 -9.85 -20.93 -11.71
CA LEU A 206 -10.99 -20.07 -11.37
C LEU A 206 -10.90 -18.77 -12.16
N PRO A 207 -12.04 -18.17 -12.53
CA PRO A 207 -12.06 -16.83 -13.14
C PRO A 207 -11.55 -15.80 -12.13
N GLY A 208 -10.49 -15.09 -12.48
CA GLY A 208 -9.97 -13.98 -11.66
C GLY A 208 -9.52 -14.38 -10.24
N VAL A 209 -9.31 -15.67 -9.96
CA VAL A 209 -8.81 -16.14 -8.66
C VAL A 209 -7.70 -17.16 -8.90
N ASN A 210 -6.52 -16.86 -8.37
CA ASN A 210 -5.40 -17.77 -8.35
C ASN A 210 -5.05 -18.12 -6.90
N ILE A 211 -4.89 -19.41 -6.62
CA ILE A 211 -4.65 -19.93 -5.28
C ILE A 211 -3.41 -20.81 -5.38
N THR A 212 -2.37 -20.45 -4.65
CA THR A 212 -1.09 -21.18 -4.67
C THR A 212 -0.53 -21.33 -3.27
N LYS A 213 0.45 -22.22 -3.15
CA LYS A 213 1.23 -22.42 -1.93
C LYS A 213 2.67 -22.01 -2.17
N GLU A 214 3.11 -21.00 -1.44
CA GLU A 214 4.53 -20.69 -1.25
C GLU A 214 4.95 -21.24 0.12
N ASN A 215 5.45 -20.37 1.01
CA ASN A 215 5.64 -20.69 2.43
C ASN A 215 4.33 -20.73 3.23
N GLN A 216 3.27 -20.15 2.67
CA GLN A 216 1.92 -20.03 3.21
C GLN A 216 0.91 -19.96 2.06
N THR A 217 -0.39 -19.93 2.37
CA THR A 217 -1.43 -19.76 1.37
C THR A 217 -1.33 -18.38 0.74
N VAL A 218 -1.30 -18.35 -0.59
CA VAL A 218 -1.32 -17.12 -1.40
C VAL A 218 -2.61 -17.12 -2.20
N VAL A 219 -3.37 -16.04 -2.06
CA VAL A 219 -4.61 -15.80 -2.82
C VAL A 219 -4.44 -14.52 -3.61
N GLU A 220 -4.55 -14.63 -4.93
CA GLU A 220 -4.49 -13.49 -5.85
C GLU A 220 -5.85 -13.36 -6.52
N ILE A 221 -6.49 -12.21 -6.40
CA ILE A 221 -7.85 -11.97 -6.86
C ILE A 221 -7.88 -10.75 -7.78
N SER A 222 -8.40 -10.95 -8.98
CA SER A 222 -8.74 -9.91 -9.96
C SER A 222 -10.26 -9.82 -10.04
N MET A 223 -10.84 -8.95 -9.20
CA MET A 223 -12.28 -8.71 -9.14
C MET A 223 -12.75 -7.92 -10.36
N THR A 224 -13.94 -8.26 -10.86
CA THR A 224 -14.64 -7.46 -11.86
C THR A 224 -15.93 -6.92 -11.26
N ASP A 225 -16.10 -5.60 -11.30
CA ASP A 225 -17.27 -4.88 -10.83
C ASP A 225 -17.98 -4.24 -12.02
N LEU A 226 -19.23 -4.65 -12.25
CA LEU A 226 -20.03 -4.07 -13.33
C LEU A 226 -20.81 -2.87 -12.79
N ALA A 227 -20.38 -1.69 -13.18
CA ALA A 227 -21.04 -0.43 -12.85
C ALA A 227 -22.10 -0.11 -13.92
N GLY A 228 -23.21 0.48 -13.51
CA GLY A 228 -24.30 0.81 -14.42
C GLY A 228 -25.66 0.73 -13.73
N ARG A 229 -26.72 1.00 -14.49
CA ARG A 229 -28.09 0.84 -13.98
C ARG A 229 -28.56 -0.59 -14.19
N ASN A 230 -29.29 -1.14 -13.22
CA ASN A 230 -30.00 -2.39 -13.42
C ASN A 230 -31.02 -2.22 -14.54
N PHE A 231 -30.95 -3.10 -15.53
CA PHE A 231 -31.82 -3.07 -16.69
C PHE A 231 -32.26 -4.49 -17.08
N SER A 232 -33.49 -4.62 -17.56
CA SER A 232 -34.03 -5.86 -18.09
C SER A 232 -34.84 -5.54 -19.35
N TYR A 233 -34.66 -6.34 -20.39
CA TYR A 233 -35.41 -6.23 -21.63
C TYR A 233 -35.88 -7.61 -22.07
N ALA A 234 -37.14 -7.68 -22.49
CA ALA A 234 -37.75 -8.85 -23.10
C ALA A 234 -38.54 -8.39 -24.33
N GLY A 235 -38.28 -9.00 -25.48
CA GLY A 235 -38.93 -8.60 -26.73
C GLY A 235 -38.28 -9.26 -27.94
N SER A 236 -38.83 -8.96 -29.12
CA SER A 236 -38.37 -9.48 -30.41
C SER A 236 -37.36 -8.57 -31.11
N THR A 237 -37.07 -7.37 -30.58
CA THR A 237 -36.12 -6.45 -31.21
C THR A 237 -34.70 -6.72 -30.69
N THR A 238 -33.72 -6.39 -31.53
CA THR A 238 -32.32 -6.45 -31.12
C THR A 238 -32.03 -5.35 -30.10
N ILE A 239 -31.28 -5.71 -29.07
CA ILE A 239 -30.74 -4.79 -28.09
C ILE A 239 -29.25 -5.08 -27.94
N SER A 240 -28.44 -4.04 -27.79
CA SER A 240 -26.99 -4.17 -27.67
C SER A 240 -26.57 -3.86 -26.24
N VAL A 241 -25.79 -4.74 -25.64
CA VAL A 241 -25.13 -4.47 -24.36
C VAL A 241 -23.76 -3.88 -24.67
N LYS A 242 -23.54 -2.64 -24.27
CA LYS A 242 -22.27 -1.94 -24.42
C LYS A 242 -21.50 -1.97 -23.10
N ASN A 243 -20.25 -2.42 -23.18
CA ASN A 243 -19.33 -2.43 -22.06
C ASN A 243 -18.14 -1.51 -22.37
N SER A 244 -17.71 -0.70 -21.41
CA SER A 244 -16.49 0.11 -21.50
C SER A 244 -15.67 0.02 -20.23
N PHE A 245 -14.35 -0.06 -20.38
CA PHE A 245 -13.44 0.05 -19.24
C PHE A 245 -13.61 1.42 -18.58
N ASN A 246 -13.73 1.43 -17.26
CA ASN A 246 -13.79 2.65 -16.46
C ASN A 246 -12.45 2.88 -15.75
N ASN A 247 -12.10 1.97 -14.82
CA ASN A 247 -10.88 2.08 -14.04
C ASN A 247 -10.42 0.71 -13.49
N SER A 248 -9.17 0.63 -13.06
CA SER A 248 -8.61 -0.48 -12.28
C SER A 248 -7.89 0.07 -11.04
N ALA A 249 -8.09 -0.55 -9.89
CA ALA A 249 -7.39 -0.21 -8.65
C ALA A 249 -6.75 -1.44 -8.02
N LEU A 250 -5.49 -1.32 -7.61
CA LEU A 250 -4.85 -2.25 -6.70
C LEU A 250 -5.33 -1.92 -5.28
N LEU A 251 -5.82 -2.92 -4.56
CA LEU A 251 -6.36 -2.78 -3.20
C LEU A 251 -5.49 -3.48 -2.15
N SER A 252 -4.70 -4.48 -2.56
CA SER A 252 -3.71 -5.13 -1.68
C SER A 252 -2.54 -5.64 -2.50
N GLU A 253 -1.33 -5.35 -2.04
CA GLU A 253 -0.10 -5.94 -2.55
C GLU A 253 0.09 -7.38 -2.06
N LYS A 254 0.74 -8.22 -2.89
CA LYS A 254 0.95 -9.67 -2.62
C LYS A 254 1.71 -9.94 -1.31
N ASP A 255 2.50 -8.98 -0.87
CA ASP A 255 3.32 -9.06 0.34
C ASP A 255 2.51 -8.82 1.63
N ASN A 256 1.27 -8.32 1.52
CA ASN A 256 0.40 -8.15 2.67
C ASN A 256 -0.10 -9.51 3.17
N VAL A 257 -0.02 -9.69 4.49
CA VAL A 257 -0.38 -10.93 5.16
C VAL A 257 -1.58 -10.68 6.07
N LEU A 258 -2.67 -11.41 5.84
CA LEU A 258 -3.89 -11.40 6.64
C LEU A 258 -3.90 -12.54 7.65
N PRO A 259 -4.56 -12.40 8.81
CA PRO A 259 -4.70 -13.51 9.77
C PRO A 259 -5.54 -14.65 9.17
N ASN A 260 -6.69 -14.33 8.59
CA ASN A 260 -7.57 -15.22 7.85
C ASN A 260 -8.18 -14.44 6.68
N LEU A 261 -8.65 -15.15 5.66
CA LEU A 261 -9.33 -14.55 4.52
C LEU A 261 -10.61 -15.34 4.22
N THR A 262 -11.73 -14.64 4.06
CA THR A 262 -13.00 -15.24 3.64
C THR A 262 -13.40 -14.68 2.29
N LEU A 263 -13.54 -15.55 1.29
CA LEU A 263 -14.10 -15.22 -0.01
C LEU A 263 -15.56 -15.68 -0.06
N THR A 264 -16.48 -14.77 -0.37
CA THR A 264 -17.92 -15.08 -0.51
C THR A 264 -18.41 -14.70 -1.90
N LEU A 265 -18.97 -15.66 -2.63
CA LEU A 265 -19.55 -15.47 -3.96
C LEU A 265 -21.05 -15.69 -3.88
N SER A 266 -21.84 -14.64 -4.13
CA SER A 266 -23.30 -14.76 -4.28
C SER A 266 -23.64 -15.24 -5.69
N THR A 267 -24.24 -16.42 -5.83
CA THR A 267 -24.43 -17.08 -7.13
C THR A 267 -25.71 -17.93 -7.13
N GLU A 268 -26.36 -18.03 -8.28
CA GLU A 268 -27.46 -18.99 -8.51
C GLU A 268 -26.95 -20.39 -8.87
N TYR A 269 -25.63 -20.57 -9.01
CA TYR A 269 -24.97 -21.81 -9.40
C TYR A 269 -23.99 -22.33 -8.33
N PRO A 270 -24.36 -22.41 -7.04
CA PRO A 270 -23.42 -22.69 -5.96
C PRO A 270 -22.72 -24.05 -6.11
N ALA A 271 -23.45 -25.09 -6.53
CA ALA A 271 -22.87 -26.43 -6.75
C ALA A 271 -21.80 -26.46 -7.86
N LEU A 272 -21.91 -25.59 -8.88
CA LEU A 272 -20.93 -25.46 -9.95
C LEU A 272 -19.65 -24.79 -9.42
N TRP A 273 -19.80 -23.70 -8.68
CA TRP A 273 -18.69 -22.98 -8.05
C TRP A 273 -17.98 -23.81 -6.99
N GLU A 274 -18.71 -24.47 -6.09
CA GLU A 274 -18.15 -25.35 -5.08
C GLU A 274 -17.30 -26.46 -5.71
N ARG A 275 -17.81 -27.11 -6.77
CA ARG A 275 -17.06 -28.13 -7.51
C ARG A 275 -15.79 -27.57 -8.15
N ARG A 276 -15.83 -26.33 -8.65
CA ARG A 276 -14.65 -25.65 -9.21
C ARG A 276 -13.61 -25.34 -8.13
N PHE A 277 -14.02 -24.74 -7.01
CA PHE A 277 -13.13 -24.49 -5.88
C PHE A 277 -12.49 -25.77 -5.35
N LYS A 278 -13.27 -26.84 -5.13
CA LYS A 278 -12.75 -28.15 -4.71
C LYS A 278 -11.68 -28.66 -5.66
N ARG A 279 -11.88 -28.54 -6.97
CA ARG A 279 -10.89 -28.99 -7.95
C ARG A 279 -9.61 -28.16 -7.86
N VAL A 280 -9.71 -26.83 -7.88
CA VAL A 280 -8.52 -25.96 -7.81
C VAL A 280 -7.76 -26.14 -6.50
N LEU A 281 -8.46 -26.24 -5.37
CA LEU A 281 -7.83 -26.41 -4.07
C LEU A 281 -7.15 -27.78 -3.92
N ASN A 282 -7.70 -28.84 -4.51
CA ASN A 282 -7.06 -30.16 -4.52
C ASN A 282 -5.73 -30.16 -5.31
N GLU A 283 -5.61 -29.34 -6.35
CA GLU A 283 -4.37 -29.21 -7.14
C GLU A 283 -3.40 -28.17 -6.55
N SER A 284 -3.82 -27.36 -5.57
CA SER A 284 -3.03 -26.22 -5.05
C SER A 284 -1.94 -26.59 -4.04
N ASP A 285 -1.77 -27.87 -3.73
CA ASP A 285 -0.90 -28.41 -2.65
C ASP A 285 -1.16 -27.82 -1.24
N ILE A 286 -2.25 -27.07 -1.07
CA ILE A 286 -2.69 -26.50 0.20
C ILE A 286 -3.31 -27.60 1.06
N ASN A 287 -2.89 -27.67 2.31
CA ASN A 287 -3.42 -28.61 3.28
C ASN A 287 -4.92 -28.33 3.54
N THR A 288 -5.75 -29.37 3.52
CA THR A 288 -7.20 -29.28 3.74
C THR A 288 -7.60 -28.65 5.08
N SER A 289 -6.70 -28.61 6.06
CA SER A 289 -6.92 -27.95 7.35
C SER A 289 -6.69 -26.44 7.35
N LEU A 290 -6.25 -25.88 6.21
CA LEU A 290 -6.03 -24.45 5.98
C LEU A 290 -7.13 -23.80 5.15
N TYR A 291 -8.13 -24.55 4.72
CA TYR A 291 -9.29 -23.98 4.06
C TYR A 291 -10.58 -24.72 4.42
N LYS A 292 -11.71 -24.04 4.23
CA LYS A 292 -13.03 -24.64 4.30
C LYS A 292 -13.90 -24.09 3.20
N ILE A 293 -14.66 -24.96 2.53
CA ILE A 293 -15.64 -24.56 1.52
C ILE A 293 -17.01 -24.90 2.08
N ASP A 294 -17.86 -23.89 2.19
CA ASP A 294 -19.26 -24.03 2.57
C ASP A 294 -20.13 -23.47 1.44
N SER A 295 -21.22 -24.16 1.10
CA SER A 295 -22.18 -23.70 0.11
C SER A 295 -23.57 -23.57 0.71
N THR A 296 -24.30 -22.57 0.24
CA THR A 296 -25.72 -22.35 0.51
C THR A 296 -26.46 -22.35 -0.82
N PRO A 297 -27.81 -22.37 -0.84
CA PRO A 297 -28.56 -22.29 -2.09
C PRO A 297 -28.26 -21.05 -2.96
N SER A 298 -27.68 -19.99 -2.39
CA SER A 298 -27.45 -18.71 -3.08
C SER A 298 -26.00 -18.19 -2.99
N ALA A 299 -25.07 -18.97 -2.41
CA ALA A 299 -23.69 -18.53 -2.26
C ALA A 299 -22.71 -19.68 -2.06
N VAL A 300 -21.44 -19.43 -2.40
CA VAL A 300 -20.28 -20.25 -2.02
C VAL A 300 -19.34 -19.40 -1.18
N LYS A 301 -18.94 -19.94 -0.03
CA LYS A 301 -17.99 -19.34 0.89
C LYS A 301 -16.73 -20.20 0.95
N VAL A 302 -15.57 -19.56 0.85
CA VAL A 302 -14.26 -20.20 0.99
C VAL A 302 -13.50 -19.46 2.08
N ASP A 303 -13.30 -20.12 3.21
CA ASP A 303 -12.46 -19.63 4.30
C ASP A 303 -11.04 -20.14 4.11
N PHE A 304 -10.05 -19.25 4.23
CA PHE A 304 -8.63 -19.55 4.28
C PHE A 304 -8.09 -19.20 5.67
N TYR A 305 -7.52 -20.19 6.34
CA TYR A 305 -7.00 -20.05 7.70
C TYR A 305 -5.49 -19.86 7.67
N GLY A 306 -5.02 -18.66 8.04
CA GLY A 306 -3.59 -18.35 8.03
C GLY A 306 -2.79 -18.99 9.16
N ARG A 307 -3.48 -19.35 10.25
CA ARG A 307 -2.88 -19.92 11.48
C ARG A 307 -1.71 -19.05 11.97
N ARG A 308 -0.48 -19.58 11.97
CA ARG A 308 0.72 -18.86 12.45
C ARG A 308 1.38 -18.00 11.39
N LYS A 309 1.22 -18.32 10.11
CA LYS A 309 1.92 -17.63 9.01
C LYS A 309 1.07 -16.51 8.43
N GLY A 310 -0.26 -16.71 8.39
CA GLY A 310 -1.19 -15.81 7.73
C GLY A 310 -1.54 -16.28 6.32
N VAL A 311 -2.27 -15.44 5.59
CA VAL A 311 -2.67 -15.62 4.20
C VAL A 311 -2.18 -14.41 3.42
N LYS A 312 -1.36 -14.62 2.39
CA LYS A 312 -0.97 -13.53 1.49
C LYS A 312 -2.12 -13.20 0.55
N LEU A 313 -2.41 -11.91 0.38
CA LEU A 313 -3.47 -11.43 -0.49
C LEU A 313 -2.95 -10.40 -1.49
N ARG A 314 -2.98 -10.73 -2.79
CA ARG A 314 -2.99 -9.71 -3.85
C ARG A 314 -4.43 -9.46 -4.27
N LEU A 315 -4.85 -8.21 -4.32
CA LEU A 315 -6.22 -7.86 -4.66
C LEU A 315 -6.25 -6.69 -5.63
N GLU A 316 -6.85 -6.91 -6.78
CA GLU A 316 -7.11 -5.89 -7.80
C GLU A 316 -8.60 -5.86 -8.11
N LYS A 317 -9.12 -4.67 -8.40
CA LYS A 317 -10.51 -4.46 -8.80
C LYS A 317 -10.56 -3.71 -10.11
N THR A 318 -11.18 -4.30 -11.12
CA THR A 318 -11.50 -3.66 -12.40
C THR A 318 -12.97 -3.28 -12.43
N THR A 319 -13.25 -2.03 -12.76
CA THR A 319 -14.61 -1.52 -12.93
C THR A 319 -14.93 -1.39 -14.41
N ILE A 320 -16.04 -1.98 -14.83
CA ILE A 320 -16.54 -1.96 -16.21
C ILE A 320 -17.91 -1.29 -16.20
N ASP A 321 -18.05 -0.21 -16.96
CA ASP A 321 -19.36 0.41 -17.17
C ASP A 321 -20.15 -0.42 -18.17
N VAL A 322 -21.36 -0.79 -17.78
CA VAL A 322 -22.32 -1.56 -18.59
C VAL A 322 -23.54 -0.69 -18.85
N SER A 323 -23.88 -0.56 -20.12
CA SER A 323 -25.03 0.20 -20.60
C SER A 323 -25.74 -0.54 -21.73
N ILE A 324 -26.99 -0.16 -21.95
CA ILE A 324 -27.86 -0.71 -22.98
C ILE A 324 -28.50 0.45 -23.74
#